data_AF-W6NX09-F1
#
_entry.id   AF-W6NX09-F1
#
_cell.length_a   1.000
_cell.length_b   1.000
_cell.length_c   1.000
_cell.angle_alpha   90.00
_cell.angle_beta   90.00
_cell.angle_gamma   90.00
#
_symmetry.space_group_name_H-M   'P 1'
#
loop_
_entity.id
_entity.type
_entity.pdbx_description
1 polymer ?
#
loop_
_entity_poly.entity_id
_entity_poly.type
_entity_poly.pdbx_seq_one_letter_code
_entity_poly.pdbx_strand_id
1 'polypeptide(L)' 'FLSMFEKVFAVSARVMVEAVLHKGIPLPIFDNVTISGDSEIRIFEKHVRLNADFEFK' A
#
# COMPACT_ATOMS: atom_id res chain seq x y z
N PHE A 1 12.34 -29.53 10.55
CA PHE A 1 12.51 -28.97 9.19
C PHE A 1 11.28 -28.14 8.79
N LEU A 2 10.10 -28.75 8.63
CA LEU A 2 8.87 -28.06 8.19
C LEU A 2 8.52 -26.81 9.03
N SER A 3 8.54 -26.94 10.36
CA SER A 3 8.25 -25.81 11.27
C SER A 3 9.30 -24.68 11.24
N MET A 4 10.55 -24.99 10.92
CA MET A 4 11.59 -23.97 10.75
C MET A 4 11.42 -23.28 9.40
N PHE A 5 11.09 -24.04 8.34
CA PHE A 5 10.78 -23.49 7.03
C PHE A 5 9.58 -22.53 7.08
N GLU A 6 8.48 -22.93 7.73
CA GLU A 6 7.30 -22.08 7.92
C GLU A 6 7.64 -20.76 8.61
N LYS A 7 8.44 -20.79 9.68
CA LYS A 7 8.87 -19.58 10.40
C LYS A 7 9.71 -18.66 9.52
N VAL A 8 10.69 -19.22 8.82
CA VAL A 8 11.56 -18.42 7.93
C VAL A 8 10.76 -17.82 6.78
N PHE A 9 9.85 -18.59 6.18
CA PHE A 9 8.97 -18.12 5.11
C PHE A 9 8.02 -17.02 5.59
N ALA A 10 7.42 -17.16 6.77
CA ALA A 10 6.54 -16.14 7.33
C ALA A 10 7.28 -14.82 7.60
N VAL A 11 8.50 -14.89 8.13
CA VAL A 11 9.34 -13.71 8.37
C VAL A 11 9.73 -13.04 7.05
N SER A 12 10.20 -13.80 6.06
CA SER A 12 10.61 -13.23 4.78
C SER A 12 9.44 -12.63 4.01
N ALA A 13 8.28 -13.30 3.99
CA ALA A 13 7.05 -12.79 3.39
C ALA A 13 6.61 -11.47 4.05
N ARG A 14 6.67 -11.39 5.38
CA ARG A 14 6.35 -10.16 6.11
C ARG A 14 7.29 -9.02 5.74
N VAL A 15 8.60 -9.25 5.74
CA VAL A 15 9.60 -8.23 5.38
C VAL A 15 9.38 -7.75 3.95
N MET A 16 9.08 -8.67 3.02
CA MET A 16 8.79 -8.33 1.63
C MET A 16 7.54 -7.46 1.49
N VAL A 17 6.44 -7.84 2.16
CA VAL A 17 5.19 -7.05 2.15
C VAL A 17 5.41 -5.67 2.76
N GLU A 18 6.09 -5.59 3.91
CA GLU A 18 6.42 -4.31 4.55
C GLU A 18 7.26 -3.43 3.62
N ALA A 19 8.27 -3.99 2.94
CA ALA A 19 9.12 -3.25 2.01
C ALA A 19 8.36 -2.72 0.78
N VAL A 20 7.42 -3.50 0.24
CA VAL A 20 6.57 -3.06 -0.89
C VAL A 20 5.62 -1.96 -0.44
N LEU A 21 4.98 -2.11 0.71
CA LEU A 21 4.06 -1.12 1.25
C LEU A 21 4.77 0.20 1.61
N HIS A 22 5.99 0.14 2.14
CA HIS A 22 6.77 1.34 2.48
C HIS A 22 7.18 2.16 1.25
N LYS A 23 7.47 1.50 0.13
CA LYS A 23 7.74 2.19 -1.15
C LYS A 23 6.47 2.82 -1.73
N GLY A 24 5.30 2.29 -1.37
CA GLY A 24 4.02 2.70 -1.91
C GLY A 24 3.84 2.28 -3.38
N ILE A 25 2.69 2.66 -3.93
CA ILE A 25 2.35 2.46 -5.34
C ILE A 25 2.18 3.85 -5.95
N PRO A 26 2.88 4.18 -7.05
CA PRO A 26 2.72 5.47 -7.70
C PRO A 26 1.28 5.60 -8.22
N LEU A 27 0.60 6.67 -7.83
CA LEU A 27 -0.72 7.00 -8.34
C LEU A 27 -0.57 7.89 -9.58
N PRO A 28 -1.31 7.61 -10.66
CA PRO A 28 -1.29 8.44 -11.86
C PRO A 28 -2.08 9.74 -11.60
N ILE A 29 -1.43 10.72 -10.96
CA ILE A 29 -1.98 12.06 -10.70
C ILE A 29 -1.24 13.10 -11.55
N PHE A 30 -1.87 14.26 -11.74
CA PHE A 30 -1.25 15.38 -12.44
C PHE A 30 -0.11 16.00 -11.62
N ASP A 31 0.86 16.59 -12.32
CA ASP A 31 1.95 17.34 -11.67
C ASP A 31 1.38 18.50 -10.84
N ASN A 32 2.02 18.81 -9.71
CA ASN A 32 1.65 19.85 -8.74
C ASN A 32 0.35 19.63 -7.95
N VAL A 33 -0.15 18.39 -7.94
CA VAL A 33 -1.28 17.98 -7.10
C VAL A 33 -0.78 17.13 -5.93
N THR A 34 -1.28 17.40 -4.72
CA THR A 34 -1.08 16.56 -3.56
C THR A 34 -2.42 16.04 -3.02
N ILE A 35 -2.39 14.91 -2.33
CA ILE A 35 -3.58 14.31 -1.72
C ILE A 35 -3.85 15.06 -0.40
N SER A 36 -5.09 15.51 -0.21
CA SER A 36 -5.54 16.13 1.03
C SER A 36 -5.39 15.16 2.21
N GLY A 37 -5.23 15.71 3.42
CA GLY A 37 -5.10 14.91 4.65
C GLY A 37 -6.32 14.02 4.92
N ASP A 38 -7.50 14.43 4.43
CA ASP A 38 -8.76 13.70 4.55
C ASP A 38 -8.92 12.71 3.37
N SER A 39 -8.26 11.56 3.49
CA SER A 39 -8.35 10.48 2.49
C SER A 39 -8.90 9.18 3.10
N GLU A 40 -9.71 8.46 2.34
CA GLU A 40 -10.34 7.21 2.76
C GLU A 40 -9.98 6.05 1.81
N ILE A 41 -9.50 4.95 2.37
CA ILE A 41 -9.27 3.70 1.64
C ILE A 41 -10.39 2.72 1.97
N ARG A 42 -11.07 2.21 0.94
CA ARG A 42 -12.07 1.14 1.05
C ARG A 42 -11.65 -0.09 0.25
N ILE A 43 -11.80 -1.26 0.86
CA ILE A 43 -11.48 -2.55 0.24
C ILE A 43 -12.79 -3.18 -0.27
N PHE A 44 -12.81 -3.54 -1.55
CA PHE A 44 -13.90 -4.29 -2.18
C PHE A 44 -13.35 -5.63 -2.69
N GLU A 45 -14.25 -6.57 -2.98
CA GLU A 45 -13.91 -7.95 -3.34
C GLU A 45 -12.93 -8.06 -4.52
N LYS A 46 -12.94 -7.10 -5.46
CA LYS A 46 -12.11 -7.13 -6.68
C LYS A 46 -11.20 -5.92 -6.86
N HIS A 47 -11.31 -4.90 -6.00
CA HIS A 47 -10.55 -3.66 -6.15
C HIS A 47 -10.42 -2.91 -4.82
N VAL A 48 -9.40 -2.06 -4.74
CA VAL A 48 -9.25 -1.08 -3.66
C VAL A 48 -9.67 0.28 -4.22
N ARG A 49 -10.50 1.00 -3.48
CA ARG A 49 -10.90 2.38 -3.80
C ARG A 49 -10.19 3.33 -2.84
N LEU A 50 -9.48 4.29 -3.41
CA LEU A 50 -8.96 5.44 -2.69
C LEU A 50 -9.86 6.63 -3.02
N ASN A 51 -10.55 7.18 -2.02
CA ASN A 51 -11.23 8.46 -2.12
C ASN A 51 -10.32 9.51 -1.48
N ALA A 52 -9.89 10.49 -2.25
CA ALA A 52 -8.99 11.53 -1.81
C ALA A 52 -9.41 12.83 -2.48
N ASP A 53 -9.40 13.93 -1.73
CA ASP A 53 -9.46 15.25 -2.34
C ASP A 53 -8.05 15.69 -2.76
N PHE A 54 -8.00 16.56 -3.75
CA PHE A 54 -6.75 17.02 -4.33
C PHE A 54 -6.52 18.49 -4.00
N GLU A 55 -5.32 18.78 -3.52
CA GLU A 55 -4.87 20.15 -3.24
C GLU A 55 -3.81 20.55 -4.27
N PHE A 56 -3.99 21.75 -4.84
CA PHE A 56 -2.98 22.37 -5.68
C PHE A 56 -1.96 23.09 -4.81
N LYS A 57 -0.68 22.86 -5.08
CA LYS A 57 0.42 23.61 -4.47
C LYS A 57 0.81 24.83 -5.29
#